data_AF-A0A0Q4L0S6-F1
#
_entry.id   AF-A0A0Q4L0S6-F1
#
_cell.length_a   1.000
_cell.length_b   1.000
_cell.length_c   1.000
_cell.angle_alpha   90.00
_cell.angle_beta   90.00
_cell.angle_gamma   90.00
#
_symmetry.space_group_name_H-M   'P 1'
#
loop_
_entity.id
_entity.type
_entity.pdbx_description
1 polymer ?
#
loop_
_entity_poly.entity_id
_entity_poly.type
_entity_poly.pdbx_seq_one_letter_code
_entity_poly.pdbx_strand_id
1 'polypeptide(L)'
;MLVAADDGAMVRCALAKTPAAERTAMQNATLASVTRGTPPTSQTEALIGKLRGRAGECQPGSGAVDSRAGEIAVASLVVETLSNALQSQGVDVLAINARLTRTPPATLDALLAKKRSAEVGAMMTGLQAAAGPKGKTATVSRLLAGYAFNAARLGKLFKSTAG
;
A
#
# COMPACT_ATOMS: atom_id res chain seq x y z
N MET A 1 7.01 -0.17 13.15
CA MET A 1 5.54 0.04 13.13
C MET A 1 4.92 -1.33 13.29
N LEU A 2 4.47 -1.68 14.49
CA LEU A 2 3.64 -2.86 14.68
C LEU A 2 2.24 -2.49 14.18
N VAL A 3 1.73 -3.23 13.20
CA VAL A 3 0.30 -3.28 12.92
C VAL A 3 -0.35 -3.74 14.23
N ALA A 4 -1.31 -2.99 14.79
CA ALA A 4 -2.04 -3.49 15.96
C ALA A 4 -2.58 -4.89 15.61
N ALA A 5 -2.47 -5.86 16.54
CA ALA A 5 -2.84 -7.25 16.25
C ALA A 5 -4.27 -7.36 15.66
N ASP A 6 -5.14 -6.44 16.06
CA ASP A 6 -6.53 -6.32 15.62
C ASP A 6 -6.66 -5.84 14.16
N ASP A 7 -5.82 -4.90 13.72
CA ASP A 7 -5.80 -4.44 12.33
C ASP A 7 -5.37 -5.58 11.39
N GLY A 8 -4.36 -6.35 11.80
CA GLY A 8 -3.90 -7.52 11.04
C GLY A 8 -4.93 -8.65 11.00
N ALA A 9 -5.73 -8.84 12.06
CA ALA A 9 -6.85 -9.78 12.07
C ALA A 9 -8.00 -9.32 11.16
N MET A 10 -8.34 -8.03 11.19
CA MET A 10 -9.37 -7.44 10.35
C MET A 10 -9.03 -7.57 8.86
N VAL A 11 -7.80 -7.25 8.44
CA VAL A 11 -7.37 -7.40 7.04
C VAL A 11 -7.49 -8.84 6.58
N ARG A 12 -7.04 -9.80 7.41
CA ARG A 12 -7.16 -11.23 7.11
C ARG A 12 -8.62 -11.67 6.96
N CYS A 13 -9.51 -11.20 7.83
CA CYS A 13 -10.94 -11.48 7.74
C CYS A 13 -11.56 -10.88 6.46
N ALA A 14 -11.26 -9.62 6.14
CA ALA A 14 -11.79 -8.95 4.95
C ALA A 14 -11.35 -9.66 3.64
N LEU A 15 -10.09 -10.09 3.60
CA LEU A 15 -9.55 -10.85 2.48
C LEU A 15 -10.12 -12.26 2.41
N ALA A 16 -10.40 -12.92 3.55
CA ALA A 16 -11.04 -14.24 3.59
C ALA A 16 -12.49 -14.20 3.07
N LYS A 17 -13.22 -13.12 3.40
CA LYS A 17 -14.57 -12.86 2.87
C LYS A 17 -14.60 -12.42 1.40
N THR A 18 -13.44 -12.14 0.81
CA THR A 18 -13.33 -11.70 -0.58
C THR A 18 -13.07 -12.89 -1.52
N PRO A 19 -13.94 -13.15 -2.50
CA PRO A 19 -13.74 -14.19 -3.50
C PRO A 19 -12.38 -14.09 -4.18
N ALA A 20 -11.73 -15.23 -4.42
CA ALA A 20 -10.40 -15.27 -5.02
C ALA A 20 -10.34 -14.52 -6.36
N ALA A 21 -11.35 -14.69 -7.21
CA ALA A 21 -11.44 -13.99 -8.50
C ALA A 21 -11.50 -12.45 -8.32
N GLU A 22 -12.24 -11.95 -7.33
CA GLU A 22 -12.30 -10.52 -7.02
C GLU A 22 -10.94 -10.00 -6.51
N ARG A 23 -10.24 -10.78 -5.67
CA ARG A 23 -8.88 -10.44 -5.21
C ARG A 23 -7.91 -10.36 -6.37
N THR A 24 -7.87 -11.38 -7.22
CA THR A 24 -6.98 -11.42 -8.39
C THR A 24 -7.27 -10.25 -9.34
N ALA A 25 -8.54 -9.91 -9.55
CA ALA A 25 -8.92 -8.75 -10.36
C ALA A 25 -8.40 -7.44 -9.76
N MET A 26 -8.54 -7.22 -8.45
CA MET A 26 -8.00 -6.04 -7.77
C MET A 26 -6.47 -5.98 -7.82
N GLN A 27 -5.79 -7.12 -7.64
CA GLN A 27 -4.33 -7.21 -7.72
C GLN A 27 -3.83 -6.85 -9.14
N ASN A 28 -4.43 -7.44 -10.16
CA ASN A 28 -4.09 -7.16 -11.56
C ASN A 28 -4.36 -5.71 -11.94
N ALA A 29 -5.50 -5.16 -11.51
CA ALA A 29 -5.83 -3.76 -11.74
C ALA A 29 -4.85 -2.81 -11.03
N THR A 30 -4.44 -3.13 -9.80
CA THR A 30 -3.42 -2.37 -9.05
C THR A 30 -2.10 -2.32 -9.80
N LEU A 31 -1.61 -3.47 -10.27
CA LEU A 31 -0.36 -3.54 -11.05
C LEU A 31 -0.47 -2.74 -12.34
N ALA A 32 -1.57 -2.90 -13.07
CA ALA A 32 -1.85 -2.15 -14.28
C ALA A 32 -1.87 -0.62 -14.03
N SER A 33 -2.60 -0.16 -13.02
CA SER A 33 -2.71 1.26 -12.68
C SER A 33 -1.36 1.86 -12.27
N VAL A 34 -0.58 1.16 -11.45
CA VAL A 34 0.74 1.65 -11.01
C VAL A 34 1.75 1.66 -12.15
N THR A 35 1.79 0.60 -12.97
CA THR A 35 2.76 0.51 -14.08
C THR A 35 2.43 1.44 -15.24
N ARG A 36 1.15 1.72 -15.49
CA ARG A 36 0.68 2.63 -16.56
C ARG A 36 0.48 4.07 -16.09
N GLY A 37 0.45 4.32 -14.78
CA GLY A 37 0.13 5.63 -14.22
C GLY A 37 -1.32 6.04 -14.44
N THR A 38 -2.22 5.08 -14.64
CA THR A 38 -3.65 5.32 -14.90
C THR A 38 -4.49 5.08 -13.65
N PRO A 39 -5.57 5.85 -13.44
CA PRO A 39 -6.49 5.59 -12.33
C PRO A 39 -7.13 4.19 -12.45
N PRO A 40 -7.66 3.64 -11.34
CA PRO A 40 -8.47 2.43 -11.38
C PRO A 40 -9.70 2.60 -12.27
N THR A 41 -10.15 1.51 -12.90
CA THR A 41 -11.43 1.52 -13.65
C THR A 41 -12.62 1.55 -12.68
N SER A 42 -13.81 1.95 -13.16
CA SER A 42 -15.04 1.91 -12.35
C SER A 42 -15.34 0.52 -11.77
N GLN A 43 -15.06 -0.54 -12.53
CA GLN A 43 -15.15 -1.92 -12.06
C GLN A 43 -14.19 -2.19 -10.90
N THR A 44 -12.95 -1.68 -10.99
CA THR A 44 -11.96 -1.81 -9.92
C THR A 44 -12.39 -1.03 -8.69
N GLU A 45 -12.94 0.19 -8.87
CA GLU A 45 -13.46 0.99 -7.76
C GLU A 45 -14.63 0.29 -7.05
N ALA A 46 -15.51 -0.39 -7.79
CA ALA A 46 -16.58 -1.18 -7.20
C ALA A 46 -16.05 -2.35 -6.35
N LEU A 47 -15.01 -3.04 -6.83
CA LEU A 47 -14.35 -4.11 -6.06
C LEU A 47 -13.65 -3.56 -4.80
N ILE A 48 -12.98 -2.41 -4.91
CA ILE A 48 -12.39 -1.71 -3.78
C ILE A 48 -13.49 -1.33 -2.77
N GLY A 49 -14.64 -0.84 -3.24
CA GLY A 49 -15.81 -0.54 -2.41
C GLY A 49 -16.32 -1.76 -1.64
N LYS A 50 -16.41 -2.92 -2.31
CA LYS A 50 -16.77 -4.20 -1.66
C LYS A 50 -15.75 -4.60 -0.58
N LEU A 51 -14.45 -4.48 -0.87
CA LEU A 51 -13.41 -4.78 0.10
C LEU A 51 -13.51 -3.87 1.34
N ARG A 52 -13.77 -2.57 1.15
CA ARG A 52 -14.02 -1.64 2.25
C ARG A 52 -15.22 -2.05 3.10
N GLY A 53 -16.33 -2.43 2.47
CA GLY A 53 -17.52 -2.91 3.17
C GLY A 53 -17.24 -4.15 4.03
N ARG A 54 -16.55 -5.14 3.46
CA ARG A 54 -16.16 -6.37 4.16
C ARG A 54 -15.22 -6.12 5.35
N ALA A 55 -14.33 -5.14 5.23
CA ALA A 55 -13.45 -4.75 6.33
C ALA A 55 -14.25 -4.19 7.53
N GLY A 56 -15.32 -3.43 7.27
CA GLY A 56 -16.23 -2.94 8.31
C GLY A 56 -16.94 -4.07 9.06
N GLU A 57 -17.30 -5.16 8.37
CA GLU A 57 -17.90 -6.36 9.00
C GLU A 57 -16.90 -7.20 9.82
N CYS A 58 -15.60 -6.92 9.72
CA CYS A 58 -14.52 -7.67 10.34
C CYS A 58 -13.93 -6.95 11.56
N GLN A 59 -14.49 -5.78 11.95
CA GLN A 59 -14.08 -5.08 13.15
C GLN A 59 -14.74 -5.67 14.41
N PRO A 60 -13.97 -6.01 15.46
CA PRO A 60 -14.54 -6.37 16.74
C PRO A 60 -15.08 -5.14 17.48
N GLY A 61 -16.33 -5.20 17.95
CA GLY A 61 -16.80 -4.43 19.11
C GLY A 61 -17.20 -2.95 18.96
N SER A 62 -17.16 -2.31 17.78
CA SER A 62 -17.48 -0.87 17.67
C SER A 62 -18.93 -0.53 17.35
N GLY A 63 -19.71 -1.44 16.73
CA GLY A 63 -21.07 -1.15 16.25
C GLY A 63 -21.17 -0.07 15.16
N ALA A 64 -20.09 0.65 14.89
CA ALA A 64 -19.96 1.69 13.87
C ALA A 64 -18.91 1.26 12.84
N VAL A 65 -19.27 1.37 11.56
CA VAL A 65 -18.38 1.11 10.43
C VAL A 65 -17.24 2.13 10.45
N ASP A 66 -16.04 1.72 10.87
CA ASP A 66 -14.88 2.60 10.75
C ASP A 66 -14.44 2.63 9.28
N SER A 67 -14.65 3.77 8.64
CA SER A 67 -14.14 4.04 7.29
C SER A 67 -12.63 3.78 7.15
N ARG A 68 -11.86 3.86 8.25
CA ARG A 68 -10.41 3.57 8.28
C ARG A 68 -10.11 2.09 8.10
N ALA A 69 -10.93 1.18 8.61
CA ALA A 69 -10.72 -0.26 8.44
C ALA A 69 -10.73 -0.65 6.96
N GLY A 70 -11.66 -0.06 6.20
CA GLY A 70 -11.70 -0.22 4.75
C GLY A 70 -10.43 0.30 4.06
N GLU A 71 -9.93 1.47 4.45
CA GLU A 71 -8.70 2.02 3.88
C GLU A 71 -7.45 1.23 4.28
N ILE A 72 -7.40 0.68 5.49
CA ILE A 72 -6.33 -0.23 5.93
C ILE A 72 -6.34 -1.51 5.09
N ALA A 73 -7.51 -2.12 4.87
CA ALA A 73 -7.63 -3.33 4.06
C ALA A 73 -7.19 -3.10 2.60
N VAL A 74 -7.64 -1.99 2.00
CA VAL A 74 -7.27 -1.63 0.62
C VAL A 74 -5.77 -1.35 0.51
N ALA A 75 -5.22 -0.51 1.39
CA ALA A 75 -3.81 -0.17 1.34
C ALA A 75 -2.91 -1.39 1.64
N SER A 76 -3.35 -2.31 2.50
CA SER A 76 -2.65 -3.57 2.79
C SER A 76 -2.60 -4.46 1.56
N LEU A 77 -3.73 -4.65 0.87
CA LEU A 77 -3.78 -5.41 -0.38
C LEU A 77 -2.85 -4.82 -1.44
N VAL A 78 -2.83 -3.49 -1.58
CA VAL A 78 -1.97 -2.81 -2.55
C VAL A 78 -0.49 -2.98 -2.20
N VAL A 79 -0.11 -2.80 -0.93
CA VAL A 79 1.28 -3.00 -0.47
C VAL A 79 1.74 -4.44 -0.69
N GLU A 80 0.91 -5.44 -0.38
CA GLU A 80 1.20 -6.84 -0.63
C GLU A 80 1.38 -7.11 -2.13
N THR A 81 0.46 -6.63 -2.96
CA THR A 81 0.51 -6.79 -4.42
C THR A 81 1.80 -6.21 -5.00
N LEU A 82 2.15 -4.99 -4.61
CA LEU A 82 3.34 -4.31 -5.11
C LEU A 82 4.63 -4.92 -4.54
N SER A 83 4.62 -5.39 -3.30
CA SER A 83 5.71 -6.16 -2.71
C SER A 83 6.00 -7.41 -3.54
N ASN A 84 4.97 -8.20 -3.84
CA ASN A 84 5.12 -9.44 -4.61
C ASN A 84 5.62 -9.15 -6.03
N ALA A 85 5.14 -8.07 -6.66
CA ALA A 85 5.64 -7.64 -7.96
C ALA A 85 7.08 -7.13 -7.92
N LEU A 86 7.50 -6.44 -6.87
CA LEU A 86 8.91 -6.04 -6.70
C LEU A 86 9.80 -7.27 -6.48
N GLN A 87 9.39 -8.20 -5.64
CA GLN A 87 10.11 -9.45 -5.39
C GLN A 87 10.26 -10.29 -6.67
N SER A 88 9.21 -10.38 -7.50
CA SER A 88 9.28 -11.11 -8.78
C SER A 88 10.20 -10.43 -9.80
N GLN A 89 10.50 -9.13 -9.63
CA GLN A 89 11.53 -8.41 -10.39
C GLN A 89 12.94 -8.55 -9.79
N GLY A 90 13.10 -9.34 -8.72
CA GLY A 90 14.37 -9.55 -8.02
C GLY A 90 14.77 -8.38 -7.10
N VAL A 91 13.82 -7.55 -6.69
CA VAL A 91 14.08 -6.44 -5.75
C VAL A 91 14.00 -6.95 -4.31
N ASP A 92 14.99 -6.61 -3.50
CA ASP A 92 14.97 -6.85 -2.06
C ASP A 92 14.00 -5.89 -1.36
N VAL A 93 12.77 -6.34 -1.14
CA VAL A 93 11.73 -5.54 -0.46
C VAL A 93 12.05 -5.30 1.03
N LEU A 94 12.86 -6.15 1.68
CA LEU A 94 13.30 -5.89 3.05
C LEU A 94 14.21 -4.67 3.11
N ALA A 95 15.14 -4.52 2.15
CA ALA A 95 15.97 -3.33 2.02
C ALA A 95 15.13 -2.06 1.75
N ILE A 96 14.11 -2.16 0.88
CA ILE A 96 13.16 -1.06 0.63
C ILE A 96 12.43 -0.65 1.92
N ASN A 97 11.95 -1.61 2.69
CA ASN A 97 11.27 -1.36 3.98
C ASN A 97 12.19 -0.75 5.03
N ALA A 98 13.42 -1.25 5.14
CA ALA A 98 14.42 -0.68 6.04
C ALA A 98 14.73 0.79 5.67
N ARG A 99 14.71 1.13 4.38
CA ARG A 99 14.87 2.51 3.93
C ARG A 99 13.64 3.37 4.25
N LEU A 100 12.43 2.89 3.95
CA LEU A 100 11.19 3.61 4.21
C LEU A 100 10.97 3.91 5.70
N THR A 101 11.32 2.98 6.57
CA THR A 101 11.20 3.15 8.03
C THR A 101 12.16 4.18 8.61
N ARG A 102 13.28 4.45 7.93
CA ARG A 102 14.24 5.51 8.29
C ARG A 102 13.90 6.87 7.68
N THR A 103 12.92 6.93 6.79
CA THR A 103 12.50 8.19 6.16
C THR A 103 11.84 9.09 7.21
N PRO A 104 12.21 10.38 7.29
CA PRO A 104 11.58 11.33 8.20
C PRO A 104 10.05 11.41 7.98
N PRO A 105 9.24 11.52 9.04
CA PRO A 105 7.78 11.65 8.93
C PRO A 105 7.35 12.80 8.00
N ALA A 106 8.01 13.95 8.08
CA ALA A 106 7.72 15.10 7.21
C ALA A 106 7.91 14.79 5.71
N THR A 107 8.89 13.97 5.36
CA THR A 107 9.12 13.52 3.97
C THR A 107 8.01 12.56 3.52
N LEU A 108 7.57 11.66 4.40
CA LEU A 108 6.45 10.76 4.12
C LEU A 108 5.13 11.54 3.97
N ASP A 109 4.88 12.54 4.80
CA ASP A 109 3.72 13.42 4.67
C ASP A 109 3.77 14.26 3.39
N ALA A 110 4.94 14.75 2.99
CA ALA A 110 5.14 15.43 1.71
C ALA A 110 4.87 14.50 0.52
N LEU A 111 5.31 13.24 0.59
CA LEU A 111 4.99 12.20 -0.41
C LEU A 111 3.47 11.97 -0.50
N LEU A 112 2.80 11.81 0.64
CA LEU A 112 1.35 11.60 0.69
C LEU A 112 0.57 12.80 0.15
N ALA A 113 1.08 14.01 0.38
CA ALA A 113 0.57 15.25 -0.19
C ALA A 113 0.96 15.45 -1.68
N LYS A 114 1.63 14.47 -2.31
CA LYS A 114 2.10 14.50 -3.70
C LYS A 114 3.00 15.72 -4.00
N LYS A 115 3.70 16.24 -3.00
CA LYS A 115 4.61 17.38 -3.17
C LYS A 115 5.86 16.94 -3.94
N ARG A 116 6.32 17.80 -4.84
CA ARG A 116 7.65 17.67 -5.47
C ARG A 116 8.64 18.46 -4.62
N SER A 117 9.35 17.79 -3.74
CA SER A 117 10.40 18.39 -2.91
C SER A 117 11.72 17.65 -3.09
N ALA A 118 12.83 18.31 -2.74
CA ALA A 118 14.17 17.71 -2.81
C ALA A 118 14.27 16.48 -1.90
N GLU A 119 13.61 16.51 -0.74
CA GLU A 119 13.58 15.42 0.24
C GLU A 119 12.82 14.20 -0.31
N VAL A 120 11.68 14.41 -0.97
CA VAL A 120 10.92 13.33 -1.63
C VAL A 120 11.74 12.74 -2.78
N GLY A 121 12.44 13.58 -3.55
CA GLY A 121 13.38 13.15 -4.58
C GLY A 121 14.50 12.27 -4.02
N ALA A 122 15.20 12.76 -2.98
CA ALA A 122 16.30 12.04 -2.33
C ALA A 122 15.84 10.72 -1.69
N MET A 123 14.65 10.70 -1.10
CA MET A 123 14.04 9.47 -0.60
C MET A 123 13.84 8.46 -1.74
N MET A 124 13.23 8.86 -2.87
CA MET A 124 13.00 7.97 -4.01
C MET A 124 14.31 7.47 -4.63
N THR A 125 15.33 8.34 -4.75
CA THR A 125 16.67 7.93 -5.19
C THR A 125 17.28 6.88 -4.24
N GLY A 126 17.10 7.04 -2.93
CA GLY A 126 17.52 6.05 -1.94
C GLY A 126 16.82 4.70 -2.09
N LEU A 127 15.52 4.70 -2.42
CA LEU A 127 14.77 3.46 -2.69
C LEU A 127 15.24 2.79 -3.98
N GLN A 128 15.48 3.57 -5.05
CA GLN A 128 16.03 3.04 -6.30
C GLN A 128 17.43 2.44 -6.10
N ALA A 129 18.27 3.08 -5.29
CA ALA A 129 19.58 2.55 -4.93
C ALA A 129 19.48 1.24 -4.15
N ALA A 130 18.56 1.15 -3.19
CA ALA A 130 18.28 -0.08 -2.44
C ALA A 130 17.71 -1.21 -3.32
N ALA A 131 16.99 -0.87 -4.40
CA ALA A 131 16.55 -1.84 -5.42
C ALA A 131 17.67 -2.27 -6.39
N GLY A 132 18.89 -1.73 -6.25
CA GLY A 132 20.03 -2.07 -7.08
C GLY A 132 19.84 -1.69 -8.56
N PRO A 133 20.53 -2.37 -9.50
CA PRO A 133 20.47 -2.06 -10.92
C PRO A 133 19.05 -2.06 -11.51
N LYS A 134 18.15 -2.90 -10.97
CA LYS A 134 16.74 -3.01 -11.39
C LYS A 134 15.94 -1.75 -11.07
N GLY A 135 16.31 -1.03 -10.00
CA GLY A 135 15.68 0.23 -9.59
C GLY A 135 15.67 1.30 -10.67
N LYS A 136 16.59 1.24 -11.62
CA LYS A 136 16.69 2.18 -12.76
C LYS A 136 15.71 1.89 -13.89
N THR A 137 15.06 0.72 -13.89
CA THR A 137 14.04 0.40 -14.91
C THR A 137 12.76 1.20 -14.64
N ALA A 138 12.10 1.67 -15.71
CA ALA A 138 10.87 2.44 -15.58
C ALA A 138 9.78 1.66 -14.81
N THR A 139 9.68 0.35 -15.05
CA THR A 139 8.73 -0.53 -14.37
C THR A 139 8.99 -0.58 -12.87
N VAL A 140 10.21 -0.91 -12.43
CA VAL A 140 10.54 -0.99 -10.99
C VAL A 140 10.43 0.38 -10.33
N SER A 141 10.84 1.46 -11.01
CA SER A 141 10.67 2.82 -10.49
C SER A 141 9.20 3.16 -10.19
N ARG A 142 8.26 2.78 -11.08
CA ARG A 142 6.83 2.99 -10.84
C ARG A 142 6.30 2.10 -9.71
N LEU A 143 6.71 0.83 -9.66
CA LEU A 143 6.34 -0.09 -8.59
C LEU A 143 6.84 0.42 -7.23
N LEU A 144 8.09 0.89 -7.15
CA LEU A 144 8.67 1.49 -5.94
C LEU A 144 7.90 2.72 -5.49
N ALA A 145 7.52 3.61 -6.40
CA ALA A 145 6.76 4.82 -6.07
C ALA A 145 5.37 4.46 -5.52
N GLY A 146 4.67 3.53 -6.17
CA GLY A 146 3.38 3.02 -5.69
C GLY A 146 3.49 2.33 -4.33
N TYR A 147 4.55 1.53 -4.14
CA TYR A 147 4.82 0.83 -2.90
C TYR A 147 5.07 1.82 -1.75
N ALA A 148 5.99 2.76 -1.95
CA ALA A 148 6.34 3.80 -0.97
C ALA A 148 5.12 4.62 -0.54
N PHE A 149 4.29 5.04 -1.50
CA PHE A 149 3.09 5.81 -1.22
C PHE A 149 2.10 5.04 -0.35
N ASN A 150 1.80 3.78 -0.70
CA ASN A 150 0.82 2.99 0.05
C ASN A 150 1.37 2.50 1.40
N ALA A 151 2.66 2.21 1.51
CA ALA A 151 3.32 1.91 2.78
C ALA A 151 3.30 3.13 3.73
N ALA A 152 3.59 4.34 3.22
CA ALA A 152 3.46 5.57 3.98
C ALA A 152 2.02 5.81 4.45
N ARG A 153 1.04 5.51 3.58
CA ARG A 153 -0.39 5.63 3.89
C ARG A 153 -0.80 4.69 5.01
N LEU A 154 -0.40 3.41 4.95
CA LEU A 154 -0.62 2.45 6.03
C LEU A 154 -0.01 2.94 7.34
N GLY A 155 1.24 3.40 7.30
CA GLY A 155 1.90 3.95 8.48
C GLY A 155 1.14 5.12 9.12
N LYS A 156 0.51 5.97 8.31
CA LYS A 156 -0.33 7.07 8.80
C LYS A 156 -1.65 6.57 9.40
N LEU A 157 -2.30 5.62 8.75
CA LEU A 157 -3.55 5.01 9.24
C LEU A 157 -3.33 4.32 10.60
N PHE A 158 -2.25 3.54 10.75
CA PHE A 158 -1.92 2.88 12.02
C PHE A 158 -1.45 3.83 13.13
N LYS A 159 -0.87 4.99 12.80
CA LYS A 159 -0.58 6.02 13.82
C LYS A 159 -1.84 6.71 14.33
N SER A 160 -2.88 6.79 13.51
CA SER A 160 -4.14 7.43 13.88
C SER A 160 -5.05 6.58 14.78
N THR A 161 -4.70 5.31 15.03
CA THR A 161 -5.40 4.38 15.94
C THR A 161 -4.79 4.31 17.35
N ALA A 162 -3.59 4.87 17.58
CA ALA A 162 -2.91 4.85 18.87
C ALA A 162 -3.19 6.09 19.74
N GLY A 163 -4.25 6.85 19.43
CA GLY A 163 -4.62 8.10 20.11
C GLY A 163 -6.05 8.06 20.60
#